data_AF-C5L1L7-F1
#
_entry.id   AF-C5L1L7-F1
#
_cell.length_a   1.000
_cell.length_b   1.000
_cell.length_c   1.000
_cell.angle_alpha   90.00
_cell.angle_beta   90.00
_cell.angle_gamma   90.00
#
_symmetry.space_group_name_H-M   'P 1'
#
loop_
_entity.id
_entity.type
_entity.pdbx_description
1 polymer ?
#
loop_
_entity_poly.entity_id
_entity_poly.type
_entity_poly.pdbx_seq_one_letter_code
_entity_poly.pdbx_strand_id
1 'polypeptide(L)'
;EGTYGKVFLAKDLSNGEDVAIKRLKTAAASAGTSGGGIGGIHFTCIREMKVMKAVHSENVMSLVDVFASINEDEASAEESASTATPRHKQPQLSLVMKFMHCDLKKVLSSRNVTLSLPCIKAMVYQIVSA
;
A
#
# COMPACT_ATOMS: atom_id res chain seq x y z
N GLU A 1 -8.89 -5.24 1.18
CA GLU A 1 -8.87 -4.22 0.12
C GLU A 1 -8.57 -2.87 0.78
N GLY A 2 -7.63 -2.08 0.26
CA GLY A 2 -7.30 -0.76 0.81
C GLY A 2 -7.97 0.36 0.01
N THR A 3 -8.28 1.49 0.66
CA THR A 3 -8.99 2.63 0.06
C THR A 3 -8.31 3.16 -1.22
N TYR A 4 -6.99 3.07 -1.30
CA TYR A 4 -6.19 3.65 -2.38
C TYR A 4 -5.33 2.63 -3.15
N GLY A 5 -5.54 1.33 -2.91
CA GLY A 5 -4.68 0.31 -3.51
C GLY A 5 -4.96 -1.11 -3.07
N LYS A 6 -4.36 -2.06 -3.78
CA LYS A 6 -4.37 -3.49 -3.44
C LYS A 6 -3.03 -3.86 -2.81
N VAL A 7 -3.09 -4.62 -1.72
CA VAL A 7 -1.91 -5.09 -0.99
C VAL A 7 -1.70 -6.56 -1.30
N PHE A 8 -0.46 -6.92 -1.59
CA PHE A 8 -0.02 -8.27 -1.91
C PHE A 8 1.09 -8.69 -0.94
N LEU A 9 1.07 -9.95 -0.51
CA LEU A 9 2.25 -10.58 0.08
C LEU A 9 3.20 -10.93 -1.07
N ALA A 10 4.48 -10.60 -0.91
CA ALA A 10 5.54 -10.96 -1.83
C ALA A 10 6.79 -11.36 -1.05
N LYS A 11 7.77 -11.93 -1.75
CA LYS A 11 9.05 -12.34 -1.19
C LYS A 11 10.16 -11.52 -1.82
N ASP A 12 11.00 -10.90 -0.99
CA ASP A 12 12.22 -10.26 -1.46
C ASP A 12 13.23 -11.35 -1.85
N LEU A 13 13.62 -11.35 -3.13
CA LEU A 13 14.49 -12.38 -3.69
C LEU A 13 15.95 -12.23 -3.27
N SER A 14 16.34 -11.05 -2.76
CA SER A 14 17.73 -10.78 -2.36
C SER A 14 18.07 -11.38 -0.99
N ASN A 15 17.12 -11.37 -0.06
CA ASN A 15 17.30 -11.81 1.33
C ASN A 15 16.31 -12.92 1.75
N GLY A 16 15.27 -13.19 0.97
CA GLY A 16 14.26 -14.21 1.27
C GLY A 16 13.17 -13.79 2.25
N GLU A 17 13.11 -12.52 2.66
CA GLU A 17 12.13 -12.01 3.62
C GLU A 17 10.76 -11.75 2.98
N ASP A 18 9.70 -11.90 3.78
CA ASP A 18 8.34 -11.56 3.36
C ASP A 18 8.12 -10.04 3.42
N VAL A 19 7.52 -9.49 2.37
CA VAL A 19 7.19 -8.06 2.24
C VAL A 19 5.75 -7.85 1.81
N ALA A 20 5.17 -6.71 2.18
CA ALA A 20 3.86 -6.27 1.74
C ALA A 20 3.99 -5.22 0.64
N ILE A 21 3.49 -5.51 -0.56
CA ILE A 21 3.48 -4.58 -1.69
C ILE A 21 2.09 -3.95 -1.83
N LYS A 22 1.98 -2.65 -1.58
CA LYS A 22 0.76 -1.85 -1.82
C LYS A 22 0.85 -1.20 -3.19
N ARG A 23 0.14 -1.75 -4.18
CA ARG A 23 0.00 -1.14 -5.51
C ARG A 23 -1.03 -0.02 -5.44
N LEU A 24 -0.61 1.20 -5.79
CA LEU A 24 -1.49 2.37 -5.77
C LEU A 24 -2.38 2.38 -6.99
N LYS A 25 -3.64 2.80 -6.80
CA LYS A 25 -4.53 3.13 -7.92
C LYS A 25 -4.08 4.45 -8.54
N THR A 26 -3.93 4.47 -9.85
CA THR A 26 -3.74 5.73 -10.58
C THR A 26 -5.01 6.56 -10.42
N ALA A 27 -4.91 7.76 -9.87
CA ALA A 27 -6.00 8.71 -9.87
C ALA A 27 -6.25 9.12 -11.32
N ALA A 28 -7.50 9.00 -11.77
CA ALA A 28 -7.88 9.53 -13.07
C ALA A 28 -7.50 11.00 -13.12
N ALA A 29 -6.81 11.42 -14.18
CA ALA A 29 -6.58 12.81 -14.48
C ALA A 29 -7.91 13.46 -14.94
N SER A 30 -8.92 13.52 -14.07
CA SER A 30 -10.11 14.33 -14.36
C SER A 30 -9.72 15.78 -14.18
N ALA A 31 -9.31 16.39 -15.29
CA ALA A 31 -9.18 17.83 -15.42
C ALA A 31 -10.44 18.49 -14.87
N GLY A 32 -10.32 19.19 -13.73
CA GLY A 32 -11.38 20.06 -13.21
C GLY A 32 -12.07 19.65 -11.91
N THR A 33 -11.70 18.56 -11.24
CA THR A 33 -12.19 18.28 -9.88
C THR A 33 -11.12 18.61 -8.86
N SER A 34 -11.46 19.46 -7.90
CA SER A 34 -10.62 20.03 -6.83
C SER A 34 -10.06 19.03 -5.80
N GLY A 35 -9.94 17.76 -6.17
CA GLY A 35 -9.30 16.69 -5.40
C GLY A 35 -8.93 15.55 -6.35
N GLY A 36 -7.68 15.12 -6.46
CA GLY A 36 -6.50 15.49 -5.71
C GLY A 36 -5.38 14.53 -6.08
N GLY A 37 -4.40 15.00 -6.84
CA GLY A 37 -3.21 14.23 -7.16
C GLY A 37 -2.29 14.94 -8.14
N ILE A 38 -1.00 14.66 -8.07
CA ILE A 38 0.01 15.14 -9.03
C ILE A 38 0.44 13.92 -9.86
N GLY A 39 0.47 14.05 -11.18
CA GLY A 39 0.94 12.98 -12.07
C GLY A 39 0.17 11.66 -11.93
N GLY A 40 -1.14 11.73 -11.64
CA GLY A 40 -1.97 10.53 -11.45
C GLY A 40 -1.81 9.82 -10.11
N ILE A 41 -1.12 10.42 -9.13
CA ILE A 41 -0.98 9.84 -7.77
C ILE A 41 -1.78 10.67 -6.77
N HIS A 42 -2.65 10.02 -6.00
CA HIS A 42 -3.47 10.69 -5.00
C HIS A 42 -2.63 11.29 -3.86
N PHE A 43 -2.94 12.51 -3.41
CA PHE A 43 -2.17 13.20 -2.35
C PHE A 43 -2.09 12.43 -1.03
N THR A 44 -3.11 11.64 -0.70
CA THR A 44 -3.06 10.74 0.47
C THR A 44 -1.91 9.75 0.38
N CYS A 45 -1.63 9.21 -0.81
CA CYS A 45 -0.53 8.27 -1.01
C CYS A 45 0.82 8.97 -0.84
N ILE A 46 0.95 10.20 -1.35
CA ILE A 46 2.15 11.02 -1.16
C ILE A 46 2.38 11.32 0.33
N ARG A 47 1.31 11.66 1.06
CA ARG A 47 1.38 11.90 2.51
C ARG A 47 1.82 10.65 3.25
N GLU A 48 1.19 9.51 2.99
CA GLU A 48 1.56 8.23 3.58
C GLU A 48 3.04 7.92 3.36
N MET A 49 3.51 8.00 2.11
CA MET A 49 4.92 7.78 1.77
C MET A 49 5.85 8.75 2.51
N LYS A 50 5.53 10.05 2.53
CA LYS A 50 6.36 11.05 3.21
C LYS A 50 6.43 10.83 4.72
N VAL A 51 5.31 10.47 5.35
CA VAL A 51 5.28 10.18 6.79
C VAL A 51 6.08 8.92 7.09
N MET A 52 5.88 7.83 6.34
CA MET A 52 6.62 6.57 6.56
C MET A 52 8.12 6.70 6.28
N LYS A 53 8.55 7.62 5.40
CA LYS A 53 9.97 7.94 5.19
C LYS A 53 10.59 8.75 6.33
N ALA A 54 9.79 9.50 7.08
CA ALA A 54 10.29 10.40 8.12
C ALA A 54 10.21 9.80 9.53
N VAL A 55 9.27 8.88 9.76
CA VAL A 55 9.06 8.24 11.06
C VAL A 55 9.77 6.89 11.08
N HIS A 56 10.70 6.73 12.03
CA HIS A 56 11.43 5.48 12.27
C HIS A 56 11.25 5.06 13.71
N SER A 57 10.49 4.00 13.93
CA SER A 57 10.18 3.43 15.25
C SER A 57 9.89 1.94 15.08
N GLU A 58 10.23 1.13 16.07
CA GLU A 58 9.97 -0.32 16.05
C GLU A 58 8.46 -0.62 15.99
N ASN A 59 7.64 0.23 16.60
CA ASN A 59 6.19 0.06 16.70
C ASN A 59 5.42 0.71 15.53
N VAL A 60 6.14 1.31 14.56
CA VAL A 60 5.55 1.94 13.37
C VAL A 60 5.95 1.16 12.13
N MET A 61 4.98 0.84 11.27
CA MET A 61 5.25 0.15 10.00
C MET A 61 6.20 0.98 9.13
N SER A 62 7.28 0.34 8.67
CA SER A 62 8.30 0.98 7.85
C SER A 62 8.06 0.82 6.35
N LEU A 63 8.48 1.84 5.60
CA LEU A 63 8.64 1.76 4.15
C LEU A 63 10.02 1.18 3.85
N VAL A 64 10.05 0.06 3.12
CA VAL A 64 11.30 -0.61 2.71
C VAL A 64 11.78 0.00 1.39
N ASP A 65 10.89 0.11 0.40
CA ASP A 65 11.23 0.62 -0.93
C ASP A 65 10.00 1.13 -1.68
N VAL A 66 10.19 1.78 -2.81
CA VAL A 66 9.16 2.26 -3.73
C VAL A 66 9.61 1.99 -5.16
N PHE A 67 8.76 1.32 -5.94
CA PHE A 67 9.04 1.08 -7.36
C PHE A 67 7.84 1.44 -8.24
N ALA A 68 8.13 1.73 -9.50
CA ALA A 68 7.13 1.99 -10.52
C ALA A 68 7.16 0.85 -11.55
N SER A 69 6.00 0.32 -11.93
CA SER A 69 5.86 -0.69 -12.98
C SER A 69 4.88 -0.22 -14.04
N ILE A 70 5.13 -0.57 -15.29
CA ILE A 70 4.15 -0.37 -16.37
C ILE A 70 3.33 -1.65 -16.41
N ASN A 71 2.01 -1.56 -16.17
CA ASN A 71 1.15 -2.73 -16.28
C ASN A 71 0.94 -3.08 -17.75
N GLU A 72 1.39 -4.26 -18.15
CA GLU A 72 1.07 -4.82 -19.46
C GLU A 72 -0.36 -5.40 -19.49
N ASP A 73 -0.86 -5.84 -18.35
CA ASP A 73 -2.11 -6.61 -18.18
C ASP A 73 -3.43 -5.83 -18.41
N GLU A 74 -3.42 -4.50 -18.38
CA GLU A 74 -4.60 -3.68 -18.70
C GLU A 74 -4.80 -3.53 -20.23
N ALA A 75 -3.97 -4.18 -21.06
CA ALA A 75 -4.06 -4.13 -22.52
C ALA A 75 -5.12 -5.08 -23.12
N SER A 76 -5.61 -6.08 -22.39
CA SER A 76 -6.47 -7.12 -22.96
C SER A 76 -7.98 -6.88 -22.78
N ALA A 77 -8.41 -5.76 -22.18
CA ALA A 77 -9.83 -5.47 -21.92
C ALA A 77 -10.45 -4.38 -22.81
N GLU A 78 -9.65 -3.60 -23.54
CA GLU A 78 -10.13 -2.49 -24.39
C GLU A 78 -9.61 -2.59 -25.84
N GLU A 79 -9.56 -3.80 -26.40
CA GLU A 79 -9.33 -3.95 -27.84
C GLU A 79 -10.67 -3.96 -28.59
N SER A 80 -11.36 -2.83 -28.56
CA SER A 80 -12.46 -2.52 -29.48
C SER A 80 -12.67 -1.01 -29.55
N ALA A 81 -12.27 -0.45 -30.70
CA ALA A 81 -12.62 0.86 -31.25
C ALA A 81 -11.65 2.05 -31.05
N SER A 82 -10.96 2.33 -32.16
CA SER A 82 -10.78 3.65 -32.78
C SER A 82 -9.47 4.43 -32.53
N THR A 83 -8.98 4.93 -33.66
CA THR A 83 -7.90 5.88 -33.94
C THR A 83 -7.70 6.96 -32.88
N ALA A 84 -6.83 6.70 -31.90
CA ALA A 84 -6.36 7.70 -30.95
C ALA A 84 -4.84 7.58 -30.79
N THR A 85 -4.18 8.73 -30.68
CA THR A 85 -2.74 8.88 -30.41
C THR A 85 -2.26 7.94 -29.29
N PRO A 86 -0.99 7.48 -29.30
CA PRO A 86 -0.50 6.52 -28.31
C PRO A 86 -0.66 7.11 -26.91
N ARG A 87 -1.65 6.61 -26.16
CA ARG A 87 -1.84 6.95 -24.74
C ARG A 87 -0.61 6.42 -24.02
N HIS A 88 0.25 7.33 -23.56
CA HIS A 88 1.40 6.98 -22.74
C HIS A 88 0.88 6.25 -21.50
N LYS A 89 1.16 4.95 -21.37
CA LYS A 89 0.77 4.17 -20.19
C LYS A 89 1.40 4.84 -18.97
N GLN A 90 0.56 5.23 -18.02
CA GLN A 90 1.03 5.86 -16.80
C GLN A 90 1.67 4.78 -15.90
N PRO A 91 2.86 5.03 -15.35
CA PRO A 91 3.49 4.09 -14.44
C PRO A 91 2.64 3.88 -13.18
N GLN A 92 2.45 2.64 -12.76
CA GLN A 92 1.82 2.30 -11.49
C GLN A 92 2.87 2.30 -10.38
N LEU A 93 2.69 3.16 -9.39
CA LEU A 93 3.55 3.22 -8.21
C LEU A 93 3.15 2.15 -7.19
N SER A 94 4.16 1.51 -6.60
CA SER A 94 4.01 0.49 -5.56
C SER A 94 4.89 0.81 -4.36
N LEU A 95 4.33 0.69 -3.16
CA LEU A 95 5.08 0.80 -1.91
C LEU A 95 5.41 -0.59 -1.39
N VAL A 96 6.68 -0.82 -1.06
CA VAL A 96 7.16 -2.04 -0.39
C VAL A 96 7.27 -1.74 1.09
N MET A 97 6.56 -2.49 1.92
CA MET A 97 6.48 -2.32 3.35
C MET A 97 6.88 -3.62 4.04
N LYS A 98 7.33 -3.53 5.30
CA LYS A 98 7.56 -4.72 6.12
C LYS A 98 6.27 -5.53 6.25
N PHE A 99 6.34 -6.84 6.04
CA PHE A 99 5.18 -7.70 6.21
C PHE A 99 4.83 -7.88 7.70
N MET A 100 3.52 -7.84 7.99
CA MET A 100 2.97 -8.14 9.31
C MET A 100 2.00 -9.31 9.15
N HIS A 101 2.22 -10.40 9.91
CA HIS A 101 1.46 -11.65 9.74
C HIS A 101 -0.04 -11.50 10.00
N CYS A 102 -0.44 -10.57 10.87
CA CYS A 102 -1.83 -10.35 11.20
C CYS A 102 -2.10 -8.89 11.55
N ASP A 103 -3.37 -8.50 11.40
CA ASP A 103 -3.91 -7.27 11.95
C ASP A 103 -4.77 -7.57 13.19
N LEU A 104 -4.86 -6.61 14.10
CA LEU A 104 -5.60 -6.78 15.36
C LEU A 104 -7.09 -7.07 15.13
N LYS A 105 -7.70 -6.54 14.07
CA LYS A 105 -9.10 -6.82 13.75
C LYS A 105 -9.30 -8.30 13.43
N LYS A 106 -8.42 -8.92 12.65
CA LYS A 106 -8.46 -10.37 12.35
C LYS A 106 -8.23 -11.21 13.60
N VAL A 107 -7.31 -10.80 14.48
CA VAL A 107 -7.05 -11.48 15.76
C VAL A 107 -8.31 -11.43 16.64
N LEU A 108 -8.88 -10.25 16.85
CA LEU A 108 -10.08 -10.07 17.67
C LEU A 108 -11.33 -10.74 17.08
N SER A 109 -11.41 -10.87 15.75
CA SER A 109 -12.51 -11.59 15.09
C SER A 109 -12.37 -13.11 15.21
N SER A 110 -11.18 -13.61 15.51
CA SER A 110 -10.91 -15.04 15.66
C SER A 110 -11.33 -15.50 17.06
N ARG A 111 -12.43 -16.25 17.17
CA ARG A 111 -12.96 -16.74 18.46
C ARG A 111 -12.03 -17.71 19.21
N ASN A 112 -10.92 -18.11 18.60
CA ASN A 112 -9.94 -19.04 19.16
C ASN A 112 -8.75 -18.34 19.83
N VAL A 113 -8.74 -17.01 19.91
CA VAL A 113 -7.67 -16.25 20.57
C VAL A 113 -8.23 -15.55 21.80
N THR A 114 -7.66 -15.85 22.97
CA THR A 114 -7.91 -15.11 24.21
C THR A 114 -6.73 -14.21 24.51
N LEU A 115 -6.96 -12.90 24.53
CA LEU A 115 -5.92 -11.93 24.92
C LEU A 115 -5.87 -11.82 26.44
N SER A 116 -4.78 -12.32 27.03
CA SER A 116 -4.53 -12.16 28.45
C SER A 116 -4.21 -10.71 28.82
N LEU A 117 -4.41 -10.33 30.09
CA LEU A 117 -4.10 -8.99 30.56
C LEU A 117 -2.63 -8.58 30.31
N PRO A 118 -1.61 -9.45 30.51
CA PRO A 118 -0.24 -9.13 30.10
C PRO A 118 -0.09 -8.84 28.61
N CYS A 119 -0.73 -9.62 27.72
CA CYS A 119 -0.68 -9.37 26.27
C CYS A 119 -1.31 -8.02 25.92
N ILE A 120 -2.46 -7.69 26.51
CA ILE A 120 -3.13 -6.40 26.30
C ILE A 120 -2.22 -5.25 26.73
N LYS A 121 -1.60 -5.35 27.92
CA LYS A 121 -0.66 -4.35 28.41
C LYS A 121 0.52 -4.15 27.46
N ALA A 122 1.09 -5.23 26.93
CA ALA A 122 2.19 -5.17 25.97
C ALA A 122 1.77 -4.48 24.66
N MET A 123 0.60 -4.84 24.10
CA MET A 123 0.07 -4.21 22.89
C MET A 123 -0.16 -2.70 23.08
N VAL A 124 -0.79 -2.31 24.19
CA VAL A 124 -1.03 -0.89 24.50
C VAL A 124 0.29 -0.14 24.69
N TYR A 125 1.26 -0.74 25.38
CA TYR A 125 2.58 -0.13 25.55
C TYR A 125 3.27 0.11 24.21
N GLN A 126 3.25 -0.85 23.27
CA GLN A 126 3.82 -0.69 21.93
C GLN A 126 3.13 0.44 21.15
N ILE A 127 1.79 0.54 21.23
CA ILE A 127 1.02 1.61 20.56
C ILE A 127 1.38 3.00 21.11
N VAL A 128 1.54 3.12 22.43
CA VAL A 128 1.85 4.41 23.08
C VAL A 128 3.33 4.78 22.96
N SER A 129 4.20 3.78 22.77
CA SER A 129 5.65 3.96 22.59
C SER A 129 6.05 4.05 21.11
N ALA A 130 5.10 4.36 20.22
CA ALA A 130 5.30 4.44 18.79
C ALA A 130 5.95 5.75 18.35
#